data_AF-A0AAW5TQV6-F1
#
_entry.id   AF-A0AAW5TQV6-F1
#
_cell.length_a   1.000
_cell.length_b   1.000
_cell.length_c   1.000
_cell.angle_alpha   90.00
_cell.angle_beta   90.00
_cell.angle_gamma   90.00
#
_symmetry.space_group_name_H-M   'P 1'
#
loop_
_entity.id
_entity.type
_entity.pdbx_description
1 polymer ?
#
loop_
_entity_poly.entity_id
_entity_poly.type
_entity_poly.pdbx_seq_one_letter_code
_entity_poly.pdbx_strand_id
1 'polypeptide(L)'
;MYNQKKIKWFKRVSFSALVFLMVLVVGGIGFTLGMRGKQKAIQQVKKPKVVVNTKQLSDATVNKFLVAYYTKKDLGENDNRYQPLMTEQMYHQSISEEKLPVNQAYKGYVIDQVFDRADIYINQKDLTAICNVTYKNTQLLKLHSKEGALYDQSSKVTIHLTFLKQGKKYLVNRLELITLVEPDGSSSANSYKKAPTVPSSSSSRKESSQVEEREWQN
;
A
#
# COMPACT_ATOMS: atom_id res chain seq x y z
N MET A 1 32.49 -78.72 31.46
CA MET A 1 32.63 -79.02 30.01
C MET A 1 32.06 -77.86 29.21
N TYR A 2 32.90 -77.17 28.43
CA TYR A 2 32.52 -75.95 27.69
C TYR A 2 31.66 -76.32 26.47
N ASN A 3 30.49 -75.69 26.33
CA ASN A 3 29.49 -76.10 25.34
C ASN A 3 29.86 -75.59 23.94
N GLN A 4 30.62 -76.41 23.21
CA GLN A 4 31.15 -76.15 21.86
C GLN A 4 30.09 -75.70 20.84
N LYS A 5 28.81 -76.04 21.05
CA LYS A 5 27.69 -75.61 20.18
C LYS A 5 27.37 -74.11 20.33
N LYS A 6 27.46 -73.54 21.55
CA LYS A 6 27.15 -72.12 21.79
C LYS A 6 28.23 -71.19 21.21
N ILE A 7 29.49 -71.60 21.25
CA ILE A 7 30.63 -70.81 20.73
C ILE A 7 30.59 -70.74 19.20
N LYS A 8 30.26 -71.85 18.53
CA LYS A 8 30.15 -71.89 17.06
C LYS A 8 28.98 -71.04 16.55
N TRP A 9 27.88 -70.98 17.32
CA TRP A 9 26.76 -70.11 17.01
C TRP A 9 27.10 -68.63 17.23
N PHE A 10 27.74 -68.29 18.35
CA PHE A 10 28.15 -66.91 18.63
C PHE A 10 29.15 -66.36 17.61
N LYS A 11 30.11 -67.17 17.14
CA LYS A 11 31.05 -66.78 16.07
C LYS A 11 30.35 -66.50 14.74
N ARG A 12 29.29 -67.25 14.40
CA ARG A 12 28.51 -67.03 13.17
C ARG A 12 27.67 -65.75 13.25
N VAL A 13 27.04 -65.48 14.39
CA VAL A 13 26.26 -64.25 14.62
C VAL A 13 27.18 -63.02 14.64
N SER A 14 28.35 -63.12 15.27
CA SER A 14 29.34 -62.03 15.31
C SER A 14 29.91 -61.70 13.92
N PHE A 15 30.16 -62.72 13.09
CA PHE A 15 30.65 -62.50 11.72
C PHE A 15 29.58 -61.87 10.82
N SER A 16 28.32 -62.33 10.94
CA SER A 16 27.19 -61.76 10.19
C SER A 16 26.90 -60.29 10.56
N ALA A 17 27.04 -59.92 11.84
CA ALA A 17 26.85 -58.54 12.28
C ALA A 17 27.96 -57.61 11.75
N LEU A 18 29.21 -58.10 11.68
CA LEU A 18 30.33 -57.33 11.14
C LEU A 18 30.17 -57.07 9.63
N VAL A 19 29.75 -58.08 8.86
CA VAL A 19 29.48 -57.93 7.42
C VAL A 19 28.32 -56.97 7.17
N PHE A 20 27.26 -57.03 7.98
CA PHE A 20 26.12 -56.11 7.86
C PHE A 20 26.50 -54.65 8.14
N LEU A 21 27.37 -54.42 9.13
CA LEU A 21 27.90 -53.09 9.43
C LEU A 21 28.77 -52.55 8.27
N MET A 22 29.56 -53.41 7.63
CA MET A 22 30.42 -53.04 6.50
C MET A 22 29.60 -52.66 5.25
N VAL A 23 28.48 -53.35 4.99
CA VAL A 23 27.55 -53.02 3.91
C VAL A 23 26.84 -51.68 4.14
N LEU A 24 26.51 -51.32 5.39
CA LEU A 24 25.89 -50.03 5.71
C LEU A 24 26.83 -48.83 5.54
N VAL A 25 28.13 -49.02 5.76
CA VAL A 25 29.14 -47.95 5.56
C VAL A 25 29.46 -47.73 4.08
N VAL A 26 29.44 -48.79 3.26
CA VAL A 26 29.67 -48.68 1.80
C VAL A 26 28.41 -48.26 1.04
N GLY A 27 27.21 -48.57 1.54
CA GLY A 27 25.93 -48.16 0.94
C GLY A 27 25.45 -46.75 1.30
N GLY A 28 26.07 -46.09 2.29
CA GLY A 28 25.64 -44.79 2.82
C GLY A 28 26.20 -43.55 2.11
N ILE A 29 27.12 -43.71 1.14
CA ILE A 29 27.76 -42.60 0.43
C ILE A 29 27.69 -42.87 -1.09
N GLY A 30 26.50 -42.76 -1.69
CA GLY A 30 26.38 -43.02 -3.13
C GLY A 30 25.02 -42.88 -3.80
N PHE A 31 24.02 -42.18 -3.22
CA PHE A 31 22.76 -41.89 -3.93
C PHE A 31 22.38 -40.41 -3.83
N THR A 32 23.24 -39.56 -4.40
CA THR A 32 22.78 -38.33 -5.06
C THR A 32 22.40 -38.68 -6.51
N LEU A 33 21.38 -37.99 -7.02
CA LEU A 33 20.92 -37.92 -8.42
C LEU A 33 20.06 -39.09 -8.98
N GLY A 34 18.75 -38.85 -8.96
CA GLY A 34 17.93 -38.93 -10.18
C GLY A 34 17.08 -40.18 -10.39
N MET A 35 15.75 -40.06 -10.19
CA MET A 35 14.72 -40.20 -11.24
C MET A 35 13.30 -40.48 -10.68
N ARG A 36 12.42 -39.48 -10.89
CA ARG A 36 11.02 -39.56 -11.36
C ARG A 36 10.02 -40.54 -10.71
N GLY A 37 9.04 -39.96 -10.03
CA GLY A 37 7.69 -40.52 -9.84
C GLY A 37 6.69 -39.44 -9.46
N LYS A 38 5.65 -39.24 -10.27
CA LYS A 38 4.69 -38.12 -10.23
C LYS A 38 3.73 -38.22 -9.03
N GLN A 39 3.65 -37.18 -8.19
CA GLN A 39 2.41 -36.81 -7.49
C GLN A 39 2.31 -35.28 -7.42
N LYS A 40 1.40 -34.72 -8.24
CA LYS A 40 1.03 -33.30 -8.19
C LYS A 40 0.15 -33.07 -6.96
N ALA A 41 0.75 -32.62 -5.86
CA ALA A 41 0.06 -31.78 -4.88
C ALA A 41 0.41 -30.33 -5.22
N ILE A 42 -0.59 -29.50 -5.48
CA ILE A 42 -0.43 -28.08 -5.82
C ILE A 42 0.09 -27.36 -4.56
N GLN A 43 1.41 -27.31 -4.42
CA GLN A 43 2.06 -26.33 -3.55
C GLN A 43 2.06 -25.01 -4.31
N GLN A 44 1.28 -24.05 -3.81
CA GLN A 44 1.41 -22.66 -4.22
C GLN A 44 2.89 -22.26 -4.09
N VAL A 45 3.50 -21.94 -5.23
CA VAL A 45 4.85 -21.39 -5.29
C VAL A 45 4.81 -20.03 -4.61
N LYS A 46 5.06 -20.01 -3.29
CA LYS A 46 5.57 -18.82 -2.62
C LYS A 46 6.90 -18.52 -3.30
N LYS A 47 6.89 -17.55 -4.23
CA LYS A 47 8.10 -16.94 -4.76
C LYS A 47 9.03 -16.67 -3.57
N PRO A 48 10.28 -17.14 -3.56
CA PRO A 48 11.21 -16.78 -2.50
C PRO A 48 11.32 -15.26 -2.54
N LYS A 49 10.74 -14.62 -1.52
CA LYS A 49 10.93 -13.20 -1.27
C LYS A 49 12.41 -13.09 -0.97
N VAL A 50 13.20 -12.65 -1.95
CA VAL A 50 14.54 -12.17 -1.70
C VAL A 50 14.35 -11.00 -0.75
N VAL A 51 14.46 -11.26 0.55
CA VAL A 51 14.55 -10.22 1.55
C VAL A 51 15.96 -9.68 1.42
N VAL A 52 16.17 -8.84 0.41
CA VAL A 52 17.22 -7.84 0.50
C VAL A 52 16.77 -6.95 1.66
N ASN A 53 17.34 -7.19 2.84
CA ASN A 53 17.10 -6.36 4.01
C ASN A 53 17.90 -5.05 3.89
N THR A 54 17.71 -4.35 2.79
CA THR A 54 17.93 -2.92 2.74
C THR A 54 16.62 -2.32 3.22
N LYS A 55 16.60 -1.79 4.45
CA LYS A 55 15.50 -0.96 4.94
C LYS A 55 15.34 0.21 3.98
N GLN A 56 14.47 0.06 2.99
CA GLN A 56 14.12 1.04 1.97
C GLN A 56 12.66 1.44 2.18
N LEU A 57 12.27 2.57 1.60
CA LEU A 57 10.87 2.99 1.59
C LEU A 57 10.02 1.90 0.93
N SER A 58 8.92 1.52 1.59
CA SER A 58 8.08 0.39 1.20
C SER A 58 6.61 0.78 1.11
N ASP A 59 5.84 0.07 0.30
CA ASP A 59 4.39 0.28 0.17
C ASP A 59 3.68 0.19 1.51
N ALA A 60 4.12 -0.72 2.39
CA ALA A 60 3.54 -0.87 3.73
C ALA A 60 3.73 0.40 4.57
N THR A 61 4.88 1.07 4.45
CA THR A 61 5.14 2.33 5.15
C THR A 61 4.26 3.45 4.62
N VAL A 62 4.15 3.58 3.30
CA VAL A 62 3.31 4.59 2.65
C VAL A 62 1.84 4.35 2.99
N ASN A 63 1.35 3.12 2.82
CA ASN A 63 -0.05 2.75 3.09
C ASN A 63 -0.42 2.96 4.55
N LYS A 64 0.48 2.67 5.50
CA LYS A 64 0.24 2.96 6.92
C LYS A 64 -0.04 4.44 7.16
N PHE A 65 0.73 5.31 6.50
CA PHE A 65 0.48 6.75 6.55
C PHE A 65 -0.85 7.12 5.89
N LEU A 66 -1.14 6.62 4.69
CA LEU A 66 -2.37 6.93 3.96
C LEU A 66 -3.63 6.54 4.76
N VAL A 67 -3.63 5.36 5.38
CA VAL A 67 -4.75 4.91 6.22
C VAL A 67 -4.93 5.83 7.42
N ALA A 68 -3.83 6.20 8.11
CA ALA A 68 -3.88 7.10 9.26
C ALA A 68 -4.36 8.51 8.88
N TYR A 69 -3.96 9.01 7.71
CA TYR A 69 -4.26 10.36 7.25
C TYR A 69 -5.66 10.50 6.63
N TYR A 70 -6.15 9.48 5.91
CA TYR A 70 -7.44 9.53 5.20
C TYR A 70 -8.59 8.82 5.90
N THR A 71 -8.35 8.19 7.06
CA THR A 71 -9.42 7.57 7.87
C THR A 71 -9.65 8.40 9.12
N LYS A 72 -10.80 9.07 9.21
CA LYS A 72 -11.17 9.96 10.33
C LYS A 72 -12.67 10.08 10.49
N LYS A 73 -13.15 10.19 11.73
CA LYS A 73 -14.58 10.44 12.01
C LYS A 73 -14.99 11.88 11.72
N ASP A 74 -14.09 12.82 11.96
CA ASP A 74 -14.29 14.26 11.73
C ASP A 74 -12.91 14.93 11.55
N LEU A 75 -12.88 16.19 11.14
CA LEU A 75 -11.66 16.98 10.99
C LEU A 75 -10.89 17.08 12.32
N GLY A 76 -9.60 16.72 12.28
CA GLY A 76 -8.70 16.69 13.43
C GLY A 76 -8.79 15.43 14.30
N GLU A 77 -9.74 14.52 14.05
CA GLU A 77 -9.89 13.32 14.89
C GLU A 77 -8.72 12.33 14.74
N ASN A 78 -8.01 12.38 13.62
CA ASN A 78 -6.92 11.46 13.31
C ASN A 78 -5.50 12.01 13.58
N ASP A 79 -5.38 13.20 14.16
CA ASP A 79 -4.11 13.89 14.42
C ASP A 79 -3.09 13.00 15.11
N ASN A 80 -3.51 12.35 16.20
CA ASN A 80 -2.67 11.46 16.98
C ASN A 80 -2.20 10.21 16.20
N ARG A 81 -2.93 9.80 15.15
CA ARG A 81 -2.61 8.61 14.35
C ARG A 81 -1.56 8.89 13.30
N TYR A 82 -1.60 10.06 12.64
CA TYR A 82 -0.62 10.41 11.62
C TYR A 82 0.60 11.15 12.18
N GLN A 83 0.49 11.80 13.35
CA GLN A 83 1.61 12.46 14.04
C GLN A 83 2.90 11.60 14.11
N PRO A 84 2.88 10.34 14.58
CA PRO A 84 4.11 9.54 14.68
C PRO A 84 4.66 9.04 13.32
N LEU A 85 3.98 9.36 12.22
CA LEU A 85 4.31 8.96 10.85
C LEU A 85 4.85 10.13 10.01
N MET A 86 4.87 11.34 10.58
CA MET A 86 5.33 12.57 9.95
C MET A 86 6.54 13.15 10.70
N THR A 87 7.29 14.04 10.06
CA THR A 87 8.21 14.94 10.76
C THR A 87 7.40 15.96 11.57
N GLU A 88 8.01 16.52 12.62
CA GLU A 88 7.37 17.54 13.46
C GLU A 88 6.91 18.75 12.63
N GLN A 89 7.76 19.21 11.70
CA GLN A 89 7.41 20.29 10.78
C GLN A 89 6.18 19.96 9.92
N MET A 90 6.14 18.76 9.31
CA MET A 90 5.01 18.35 8.48
C MET A 90 3.73 18.24 9.32
N TYR A 91 3.82 17.70 10.53
CA TYR A 91 2.69 17.64 11.45
C TYR A 91 2.13 19.04 11.77
N HIS A 92 2.98 20.00 12.13
CA HIS A 92 2.54 21.37 12.37
C HIS A 92 1.90 22.03 11.15
N GLN A 93 2.45 21.78 9.96
CA GLN A 93 1.86 22.25 8.72
C GLN A 93 0.46 21.67 8.52
N SER A 94 0.27 20.35 8.67
CA SER A 94 -1.05 19.72 8.54
C SER A 94 -2.06 20.28 9.54
N ILE A 95 -1.68 20.45 10.80
CA ILE A 95 -2.56 21.05 11.82
C ILE A 95 -2.91 22.50 11.47
N SER A 96 -1.95 23.27 10.94
CA SER A 96 -2.21 24.65 10.51
C SER A 96 -3.16 24.70 9.31
N GLU A 97 -3.01 23.82 8.35
CA GLU A 97 -3.91 23.69 7.20
C GLU A 97 -5.32 23.31 7.66
N GLU A 98 -5.47 22.35 8.57
CA GLU A 98 -6.77 21.97 9.11
C GLU A 98 -7.47 23.12 9.83
N LYS A 99 -6.72 24.00 10.50
CA LYS A 99 -7.25 25.19 11.19
C LYS A 99 -7.68 26.31 10.24
N LEU A 100 -7.40 26.24 8.94
CA LEU A 100 -7.86 27.24 7.99
C LEU A 100 -9.40 27.33 7.99
N PRO A 101 -9.98 28.54 7.88
CA PRO A 101 -11.44 28.72 7.88
C PRO A 101 -12.17 27.86 6.85
N VAL A 102 -11.57 27.69 5.67
CA VAL A 102 -12.12 26.85 4.59
C VAL A 102 -12.29 25.40 5.02
N ASN A 103 -11.36 24.85 5.82
CA ASN A 103 -11.43 23.48 6.30
C ASN A 103 -12.35 23.38 7.52
N GLN A 104 -12.27 24.34 8.44
CA GLN A 104 -13.15 24.39 9.61
C GLN A 104 -14.63 24.51 9.23
N ALA A 105 -14.97 25.16 8.11
CA ALA A 105 -16.35 25.25 7.62
C ALA A 105 -16.99 23.87 7.32
N TYR A 106 -16.18 22.86 6.99
CA TYR A 106 -16.65 21.49 6.72
C TYR A 106 -16.63 20.58 7.94
N LYS A 107 -16.10 21.05 9.08
CA LYS A 107 -16.04 20.26 10.31
C LYS A 107 -17.44 19.90 10.79
N GLY A 108 -17.67 18.62 11.07
CA GLY A 108 -18.98 18.08 11.41
C GLY A 108 -19.98 17.96 10.26
N TYR A 109 -19.67 18.51 9.07
CA TYR A 109 -20.46 18.31 7.85
C TYR A 109 -19.92 17.15 7.01
N VAL A 110 -18.60 17.03 6.89
CA VAL A 110 -17.94 15.89 6.23
C VAL A 110 -17.37 14.97 7.30
N ILE A 111 -18.03 13.83 7.50
CA ILE A 111 -17.73 12.88 8.57
C ILE A 111 -17.52 11.47 8.03
N ASP A 112 -17.11 10.55 8.91
CA ASP A 112 -16.96 9.13 8.62
C ASP A 112 -16.12 8.88 7.35
N GLN A 113 -15.01 9.61 7.22
CA GLN A 113 -14.09 9.46 6.11
C GLN A 113 -13.27 8.18 6.28
N VAL A 114 -13.23 7.34 5.24
CA VAL A 114 -12.53 6.06 5.26
C VAL A 114 -11.67 5.90 4.01
N PHE A 115 -10.39 5.58 4.22
CA PHE A 115 -9.50 5.15 3.15
C PHE A 115 -10.05 3.89 2.45
N ASP A 116 -10.18 3.93 1.12
CA ASP A 116 -10.63 2.79 0.32
C ASP A 116 -9.43 2.06 -0.30
N ARG A 117 -8.68 2.76 -1.16
CA ARG A 117 -7.52 2.20 -1.88
C ARG A 117 -6.55 3.28 -2.32
N ALA A 118 -5.34 2.87 -2.70
CA ALA A 118 -4.40 3.75 -3.37
C ALA A 118 -3.53 3.03 -4.38
N ASP A 119 -3.27 3.68 -5.52
CA ASP A 119 -2.19 3.31 -6.43
C ASP A 119 -0.92 4.03 -5.97
N ILE A 120 0.13 3.29 -5.61
CA ILE A 120 1.35 3.82 -4.97
C ILE A 120 2.55 3.59 -5.89
N TYR A 121 3.27 4.67 -6.21
CA TYR A 121 4.49 4.67 -7.02
C TYR A 121 5.66 5.18 -6.18
N ILE A 122 6.62 4.32 -5.84
CA ILE A 122 7.73 4.66 -4.94
C ILE A 122 9.04 4.86 -5.70
N ASN A 123 9.70 5.98 -5.44
CA ASN A 123 11.11 6.16 -5.76
C ASN A 123 11.95 5.97 -4.50
N GLN A 124 12.62 4.82 -4.41
CA GLN A 124 13.43 4.44 -3.25
C GLN A 124 14.75 5.22 -3.14
N LYS A 125 15.25 5.79 -4.23
CA LYS A 125 16.48 6.58 -4.24
C LYS A 125 16.24 7.95 -3.63
N ASP A 126 15.19 8.62 -4.08
CA ASP A 126 14.86 9.98 -3.64
C ASP A 126 13.90 10.00 -2.44
N LEU A 127 13.48 8.81 -1.97
CA LEU A 127 12.55 8.62 -0.86
C LEU A 127 11.24 9.37 -1.08
N THR A 128 10.68 9.26 -2.28
CA THR A 128 9.39 9.88 -2.62
C THR A 128 8.36 8.84 -3.01
N ALA A 129 7.08 9.22 -2.91
CA ALA A 129 5.97 8.43 -3.42
C ALA A 129 4.92 9.33 -4.08
N ILE A 130 4.41 8.91 -5.23
CA ILE A 130 3.17 9.46 -5.80
C ILE A 130 2.05 8.49 -5.46
N CYS A 131 0.96 8.99 -4.87
CA CYS A 131 -0.16 8.17 -4.44
C CYS A 131 -1.46 8.70 -5.06
N ASN A 132 -2.18 7.86 -5.78
CA ASN A 132 -3.53 8.14 -6.24
C ASN A 132 -4.53 7.52 -5.26
N VAL A 133 -5.06 8.32 -4.34
CA VAL A 133 -5.84 7.87 -3.19
C VAL A 133 -7.32 8.01 -3.47
N THR A 134 -8.07 6.94 -3.23
CA THR A 134 -9.52 6.95 -3.17
C THR A 134 -9.98 6.77 -1.72
N TYR A 135 -10.93 7.58 -1.30
CA TYR A 135 -11.59 7.48 0.00
C TYR A 135 -13.09 7.77 -0.13
N LYS A 136 -13.85 7.36 0.88
CA LYS A 136 -15.28 7.63 0.98
C LYS A 136 -15.57 8.50 2.20
N ASN A 137 -16.63 9.28 2.18
CA ASN A 137 -17.13 10.02 3.34
C ASN A 137 -18.65 10.09 3.36
N THR A 138 -19.19 10.54 4.49
CA THR A 138 -20.59 10.93 4.64
C THR A 138 -20.67 12.46 4.69
N GLN A 139 -21.58 13.04 3.91
CA GLN A 139 -21.80 14.49 3.84
C GLN A 139 -23.17 14.82 4.40
N LEU A 140 -23.20 15.57 5.50
CA LEU A 140 -24.42 16.03 6.14
C LEU A 140 -24.91 17.33 5.48
N LEU A 141 -26.23 17.48 5.36
CA LEU A 141 -26.83 18.74 4.92
C LEU A 141 -26.98 19.74 6.08
N LYS A 142 -27.13 19.21 7.31
CA LYS A 142 -27.26 19.98 8.54
C LYS A 142 -26.37 19.40 9.62
N LEU A 143 -25.68 20.27 10.35
CA LEU A 143 -24.80 19.87 11.44
C LEU A 143 -25.57 19.02 12.47
N HIS A 144 -24.94 17.94 12.91
CA HIS A 144 -25.49 16.97 13.88
C HIS A 144 -26.80 16.27 13.45
N SER A 145 -27.18 16.35 12.17
CA SER A 145 -28.32 15.60 11.63
C SER A 145 -27.89 14.73 10.46
N LYS A 146 -28.32 13.46 10.50
CA LYS A 146 -28.17 12.51 9.39
C LYS A 146 -29.33 12.57 8.40
N GLU A 147 -30.32 13.42 8.63
CA GLU A 147 -31.44 13.62 7.72
C GLU A 147 -30.94 14.16 6.37
N GLY A 148 -31.26 13.44 5.29
CA GLY A 148 -30.82 13.79 3.93
C GLY A 148 -29.30 13.66 3.69
N ALA A 149 -28.56 13.01 4.60
CA ALA A 149 -27.12 12.82 4.44
C ALA A 149 -26.78 11.98 3.20
N LEU A 150 -25.68 12.35 2.53
CA LEU A 150 -25.12 11.60 1.41
C LEU A 150 -24.05 10.65 1.94
N TYR A 151 -24.31 9.35 1.90
CA TYR A 151 -23.39 8.32 2.39
C TYR A 151 -22.44 7.84 1.29
N ASP A 152 -21.30 7.30 1.71
CA ASP A 152 -20.31 6.64 0.84
C ASP A 152 -19.88 7.46 -0.40
N GLN A 153 -19.84 8.78 -0.25
CA GLN A 153 -19.43 9.69 -1.32
C GLN A 153 -17.96 9.49 -1.62
N SER A 154 -17.67 8.98 -2.81
CA SER A 154 -16.32 8.64 -3.24
C SER A 154 -15.58 9.89 -3.72
N SER A 155 -14.38 10.11 -3.20
CA SER A 155 -13.47 11.17 -3.62
C SER A 155 -12.11 10.59 -4.00
N LYS A 156 -11.42 11.26 -4.92
CA LYS A 156 -10.11 10.85 -5.43
C LYS A 156 -9.15 12.04 -5.39
N VAL A 157 -7.94 11.82 -4.90
CA VAL A 157 -6.88 12.82 -4.81
C VAL A 157 -5.55 12.21 -5.19
N THR A 158 -4.70 12.96 -5.90
CA THR A 158 -3.31 12.55 -6.11
C THR A 158 -2.40 13.41 -5.24
N ILE A 159 -1.50 12.75 -4.52
CA ILE A 159 -0.52 13.41 -3.66
C ILE A 159 0.91 12.97 -4.00
N HIS A 160 1.84 13.89 -3.83
CA HIS A 160 3.27 13.65 -3.80
C HIS A 160 3.75 13.70 -2.35
N LEU A 161 4.39 12.63 -1.91
CA LEU A 161 4.96 12.48 -0.58
C LEU A 161 6.48 12.46 -0.69
N THR A 162 7.15 13.24 0.15
CA THR A 162 8.60 13.09 0.40
C THR A 162 8.81 12.51 1.79
N PHE A 163 9.79 11.64 1.94
CA PHE A 163 10.10 10.99 3.21
C PHE A 163 11.51 11.35 3.68
N LEU A 164 11.66 11.49 4.99
CA LEU A 164 12.94 11.63 5.66
C LEU A 164 13.22 10.36 6.49
N LYS A 165 14.42 9.81 6.33
CA LYS A 165 14.86 8.64 7.11
C LYS A 165 15.39 9.11 8.46
N GLN A 166 14.66 8.81 9.54
CA GLN A 166 15.08 9.07 10.92
C GLN A 166 15.34 7.74 11.63
N GLY A 167 16.62 7.40 11.79
CA GLY A 167 17.04 6.11 12.33
C GLY A 167 16.50 4.94 11.52
N LYS A 168 15.56 4.17 12.11
CA LYS A 168 14.91 3.01 11.47
C LYS A 168 13.56 3.33 10.83
N LYS A 169 13.07 4.58 10.94
CA LYS A 169 11.76 5.01 10.43
C LYS A 169 11.91 5.86 9.18
N TYR A 170 10.90 5.81 8.33
CA TYR A 170 10.67 6.77 7.26
C TYR A 170 9.45 7.59 7.67
N LEU A 171 9.64 8.89 7.80
CA LEU A 171 8.60 9.83 8.20
C LEU A 171 8.26 10.72 7.01
N VAL A 172 6.98 11.00 6.80
CA VAL A 172 6.55 11.96 5.78
C VAL A 172 7.07 13.34 6.17
N ASN A 173 7.81 13.95 5.27
CA ASN A 173 8.42 15.26 5.45
C ASN A 173 7.72 16.36 4.63
N ARG A 174 7.04 15.98 3.55
CA ARG A 174 6.24 16.88 2.71
C ARG A 174 5.08 16.12 2.11
N LEU A 175 3.92 16.76 2.05
CA LEU A 175 2.72 16.30 1.37
C LEU A 175 2.24 17.43 0.46
N GLU A 176 2.10 17.14 -0.83
CA GLU A 176 1.62 18.10 -1.83
C GLU A 176 0.50 17.46 -2.64
N LEU A 177 -0.56 18.21 -2.92
CA LEU A 177 -1.54 17.82 -3.92
C LEU A 177 -0.96 18.06 -5.31
N ILE A 178 -1.05 17.06 -6.19
CA ILE A 178 -0.58 17.15 -7.58
C ILE A 178 -1.68 16.68 -8.54
N THR A 179 -1.56 17.05 -9.81
CA THR A 179 -2.42 16.55 -10.88
C THR A 179 -1.60 15.72 -11.86
N LEU A 180 -2.07 14.51 -12.17
CA LEU A 180 -1.52 13.71 -13.26
C LEU A 180 -2.26 14.08 -14.54
N VAL A 181 -1.51 14.50 -15.56
CA VAL A 181 -2.06 14.83 -16.86
C VAL A 181 -1.52 13.84 -17.87
N GLU A 182 -2.40 13.10 -18.52
CA GLU A 182 -2.04 12.32 -19.70
C GLU A 182 -1.85 13.28 -20.87
N PRO A 183 -0.72 13.22 -21.59
CA PRO A 183 -0.56 14.01 -22.81
C PRO A 183 -1.62 13.57 -23.82
N ASP A 184 -2.38 14.53 -24.35
CA ASP A 184 -3.53 14.36 -25.26
C ASP A 184 -3.18 13.82 -26.66
N GLY A 185 -1.98 13.28 -26.85
CA GLY A 185 -1.47 12.81 -28.14
C GLY A 185 -1.28 13.92 -29.19
N SER A 186 -1.62 15.18 -28.90
CA SER A 186 -1.51 16.31 -29.84
C SER A 186 -0.15 17.00 -29.81
N SER A 187 0.67 16.71 -28.80
CA SER A 187 2.06 17.17 -28.75
C SER A 187 2.91 16.34 -29.71
N SER A 188 3.13 16.87 -30.91
CA SER A 188 4.19 16.38 -31.79
C SER A 188 5.52 16.39 -31.03
N ALA A 189 6.35 15.36 -31.23
CA ALA A 189 7.61 15.16 -30.51
C ALA A 189 8.58 16.36 -30.56
N ASN A 190 8.34 17.33 -31.44
CA ASN A 190 9.10 18.57 -31.60
C ASN A 190 8.21 19.82 -31.48
N SER A 191 7.49 19.95 -30.36
CA SER A 191 6.71 21.13 -30.02
C SER A 191 7.13 21.70 -28.67
N TYR A 192 7.11 23.03 -28.54
CA TYR A 192 7.29 23.69 -27.25
C TYR A 192 6.22 23.20 -26.27
N LYS A 193 6.63 22.91 -25.03
CA LYS A 193 5.71 22.51 -23.96
C LYS A 193 4.74 23.66 -23.69
N LYS A 194 3.50 23.53 -24.16
CA LYS A 194 2.39 24.36 -23.66
C LYS A 194 2.02 23.86 -22.26
N ALA A 195 1.64 24.79 -21.38
CA ALA A 195 1.14 24.44 -20.06
C ALA A 195 -0.04 23.45 -20.20
N PRO A 196 -0.11 22.41 -19.35
CA PRO A 196 -1.20 21.45 -19.43
C PRO A 196 -2.54 22.16 -19.24
N THR A 197 -3.51 21.90 -20.13
CA THR A 197 -4.89 22.31 -19.91
C THR A 197 -5.46 21.38 -18.84
N VAL A 198 -5.78 21.92 -17.66
CA VAL A 198 -6.42 21.14 -16.59
C VAL A 198 -7.76 20.62 -17.12
N PRO A 199 -8.02 19.30 -17.14
CA PRO A 199 -9.32 18.78 -17.54
C PRO A 199 -10.38 19.32 -16.59
N SER A 200 -11.35 20.07 -17.12
CA SER A 200 -12.50 20.54 -16.36
C SER A 200 -13.24 19.31 -15.82
N SER A 201 -13.26 19.13 -14.50
CA SER A 201 -14.17 18.18 -13.88
C SER A 201 -15.59 18.65 -14.19
N SER A 202 -16.29 17.89 -15.03
CA SER A 202 -17.68 18.15 -15.40
C SER A 202 -18.61 18.02 -14.18
N SER A 203 -18.66 19.07 -13.37
CA SER A 203 -19.89 19.38 -12.65
C SER A 203 -20.91 19.78 -13.70
N SER A 204 -21.90 18.93 -13.92
CA SER A 204 -23.03 19.15 -14.82
C SER A 204 -23.80 20.40 -14.40
N ARG A 205 -23.35 21.58 -14.86
CA ARG A 205 -24.12 22.80 -14.85
C ARG A 205 -24.96 22.75 -16.12
N LYS A 206 -26.23 22.36 -15.99
CA LYS A 206 -27.22 22.63 -17.04
C LYS A 206 -27.33 24.15 -17.16
N GLU A 207 -26.69 24.68 -18.18
CA GLU A 207 -26.84 26.05 -18.63
C GLU A 207 -28.19 26.15 -19.33
N SER A 208 -29.17 26.76 -18.65
CA SER A 208 -30.44 27.14 -19.25
C SER A 208 -30.31 28.56 -19.76
N SER A 209 -29.83 28.71 -20.99
CA SER A 209 -29.93 29.96 -21.74
C SER A 209 -31.31 30.03 -22.39
N GLN A 210 -32.23 30.79 -21.78
CA GLN A 210 -33.29 31.47 -22.51
C GLN A 210 -33.23 32.94 -22.09
N VAL A 211 -32.52 33.73 -22.89
CA VAL A 211 -32.68 35.18 -22.95
C VAL A 211 -33.93 35.40 -23.79
N GLU A 212 -35.06 35.60 -23.12
CA GLU A 212 -36.27 36.11 -23.75
C GLU A 212 -36.29 37.63 -23.56
N GLU A 213 -35.92 38.31 -24.64
CA GLU A 213 -35.97 39.74 -24.84
C GLU A 213 -37.43 40.16 -25.00
N ARG A 214 -38.11 40.60 -23.92
CA ARG A 214 -39.38 41.37 -24.01
C ARG A 214 -39.57 42.38 -22.88
N GLU A 215 -39.70 43.63 -23.33
CA GLU A 215 -40.63 44.66 -22.87
C GLU A 215 -40.51 45.20 -21.43
N TRP A 216 -39.90 46.39 -21.32
CA TRP A 216 -40.38 47.43 -20.40
C TRP A 216 -40.58 48.74 -21.18
N GLN A 217 -41.78 48.86 -21.77
CA GLN A 217 -42.45 50.13 -22.03
C GLN A 217 -43.69 50.12 -21.13
N ASN A 218 -43.59 50.78 -19.98
CA ASN A 218 -44.64 51.55 -19.29
C ASN A 218 -44.13 52.03 -17.93
#